data_AF-A0A4Y9RKA1-F1
#
_entry.id   AF-A0A4Y9RKA1-F1
#
_cell.length_a   1.000
_cell.length_b   1.000
_cell.length_c   1.000
_cell.angle_alpha   90.00
_cell.angle_beta   90.00
_cell.angle_gamma   90.00
#
_symmetry.space_group_name_H-M   'P 1'
#
loop_
_entity.id
_entity.type
_entity.pdbx_description
1 polymer ?
#
loop_
_entity_poly.entity_id
_entity_poly.type
_entity_poly.pdbx_seq_one_letter_code
_entity_poly.pdbx_strand_id
1 'polypeptide(L)'
;MRSVAASALAVALGLAVLAPTSAEAQIRRQNQASATIAGVQSHIAAAQVNRPVTFAAQAGAETGTLILPLSSEGELAARAASMDPAVLQSVQRALTSANFRYGARQTLALRGLGGWDRIVVVGLGANPSMDDVQGAGAAAGRMLHTDSAPATLWAGGLPADQAAEFLTGFGLGEYRSDLHRTTGREQAAPGVLTVVGADAARAQFERRGRALIEAMAWTRDISNEPANIVYPESFVDRARQAFAGVPGVTIEVLDVPQMERLGMGALLSVGQGSARPSRLMAIRYRGQGAPEGGPIALVGKGITFDTGGISLKPGAGMGNMKMDMSGAASVTGTVLALAKSGAPVDVIAVAALAENMPSSTAARPADVVTAMNGKTIEIISTDAEGRMVLSDALVWTENTFNPSVVVDVATLTGAVGGALGSEYAGLFTRHEAMADQLQRAGLATGEPLWRLPLHPSYARYLSSSIADLRNTGDGGAGAGTGAWFIGEFVRPETPWAHLDIASAAYGGASDVRPSGSYGYAVRLLERFVLDWTPIARERGAGGY
;
A
#
# COMPACT_ATOMS: atom_id res chain seq x y z
N MET A 1 -13.24 99.99 12.13
CA MET A 1 -14.46 99.76 11.35
C MET A 1 -14.47 98.31 10.87
N ARG A 2 -15.50 97.53 11.27
CA ARG A 2 -16.11 96.33 10.62
C ARG A 2 -15.20 95.08 10.40
N SER A 3 -15.37 93.98 11.16
CA SER A 3 -16.29 92.81 10.97
C SER A 3 -15.95 91.95 9.73
N VAL A 4 -15.99 90.61 9.65
CA VAL A 4 -16.36 89.44 10.47
C VAL A 4 -15.90 88.18 9.65
N ALA A 5 -15.55 87.09 10.36
CA ALA A 5 -15.54 85.65 10.02
C ALA A 5 -15.28 85.09 8.60
N ALA A 6 -14.44 84.05 8.53
CA ALA A 6 -14.83 82.73 7.98
C ALA A 6 -13.80 81.64 8.36
N SER A 7 -14.31 80.55 8.94
CA SER A 7 -13.60 79.32 9.29
C SER A 7 -13.31 78.45 8.07
N ALA A 8 -12.17 77.75 8.06
CA ALA A 8 -11.95 76.57 7.21
C ALA A 8 -11.17 75.52 7.99
N LEU A 9 -11.86 74.42 8.29
CA LEU A 9 -11.39 73.23 8.97
C LEU A 9 -10.63 72.36 7.94
N ALA A 10 -9.33 72.14 8.13
CA ALA A 10 -8.55 71.21 7.33
C ALA A 10 -8.44 69.86 8.07
N VAL A 11 -9.13 68.84 7.55
CA VAL A 11 -9.01 67.45 7.99
C VAL A 11 -7.77 66.86 7.34
N ALA A 12 -6.76 66.52 8.15
CA ALA A 12 -5.63 65.71 7.72
C ALA A 12 -5.97 64.22 7.88
N LEU A 13 -6.24 63.52 6.77
CA LEU A 13 -6.23 62.06 6.74
C LEU A 13 -4.78 61.60 6.49
N GLY A 14 -4.16 61.03 7.53
CA GLY A 14 -2.90 60.29 7.39
C GLY A 14 -3.16 58.91 6.78
N LEU A 15 -2.59 58.66 5.60
CA LEU A 15 -2.45 57.31 5.05
C LEU A 15 -1.37 56.56 5.84
N ALA A 16 -1.78 55.77 6.83
CA ALA A 16 -0.93 54.74 7.41
C ALA A 16 -0.88 53.56 6.44
N VAL A 17 0.22 53.44 5.69
CA VAL A 17 0.55 52.21 4.98
C VAL A 17 0.95 51.18 6.03
N LEU A 18 0.02 50.30 6.39
CA LEU A 18 0.28 49.14 7.24
C LEU A 18 1.27 48.22 6.52
N ALA A 19 2.49 48.14 7.03
CA ALA A 19 3.42 47.08 6.65
C ALA A 19 2.82 45.73 7.10
N PRO A 20 2.88 44.68 6.27
CA PRO A 20 2.33 43.38 6.63
C PRO A 20 3.00 42.85 7.90
N THR A 21 2.21 42.18 8.74
CA THR A 21 2.73 41.52 9.95
C THR A 21 3.75 40.43 9.56
N SER A 22 4.68 40.11 10.47
CA SER A 22 5.67 39.05 10.22
C SER A 22 5.03 37.71 9.81
N ALA A 23 3.82 37.43 10.31
CA ALA A 23 3.02 36.26 9.95
C ALA A 23 2.54 36.28 8.49
N GLU A 24 2.03 37.41 7.98
CA GLU A 24 1.59 37.53 6.58
C GLU A 24 2.77 37.50 5.60
N ALA A 25 3.92 38.04 6.01
CA ALA A 25 5.16 37.96 5.24
C ALA A 25 5.69 36.51 5.17
N GLN A 26 5.50 35.72 6.23
CA GLN A 26 5.90 34.31 6.30
C GLN A 26 4.97 33.41 5.48
N ILE A 27 3.65 33.65 5.51
CA ILE A 27 2.67 32.99 4.64
C ILE A 27 2.95 33.28 3.17
N ARG A 28 3.29 34.54 2.81
CA ARG A 28 3.69 34.87 1.43
C ARG A 28 4.97 34.18 1.00
N ARG A 29 5.97 34.06 1.88
CA ARG A 29 7.22 33.33 1.56
C ARG A 29 7.00 31.83 1.43
N GLN A 30 6.14 31.22 2.26
CA GLN A 30 5.73 29.82 2.10
C GLN A 30 4.98 29.61 0.78
N ASN A 31 4.03 30.48 0.45
CA ASN A 31 3.30 30.41 -0.82
C ASN A 31 4.21 30.62 -2.04
N GLN A 32 5.22 31.50 -1.96
CA GLN A 32 6.21 31.70 -3.01
C GLN A 32 7.19 30.52 -3.13
N ALA A 33 7.65 29.95 -2.02
CA ALA A 33 8.50 28.76 -2.01
C ALA A 33 7.78 27.55 -2.64
N SER A 34 6.51 27.35 -2.29
CA SER A 34 5.62 26.34 -2.90
C SER A 34 5.44 26.54 -4.40
N ALA A 35 5.39 27.79 -4.87
CA ALA A 35 5.29 28.12 -6.30
C ALA A 35 6.60 27.86 -7.06
N THR A 36 7.78 28.08 -6.46
CA THR A 36 9.08 27.80 -7.11
C THR A 36 9.40 26.31 -7.27
N ILE A 37 8.92 25.44 -6.37
CA ILE A 37 9.11 23.98 -6.51
C ILE A 37 8.14 23.38 -7.53
N ALA A 38 7.00 24.03 -7.78
CA ALA A 38 6.01 23.63 -8.79
C ALA A 38 6.50 23.76 -10.25
N GLY A 39 7.68 24.37 -10.49
CA GLY A 39 8.25 24.60 -11.82
C GLY A 39 8.94 23.39 -12.48
N VAL A 40 9.10 22.27 -11.78
CA VAL A 40 9.62 21.04 -12.41
C VAL A 40 8.45 20.37 -13.16
N GLN A 41 8.36 20.59 -14.47
CA GLN A 41 7.53 19.76 -15.33
C GLN A 41 8.04 18.32 -15.25
N SER A 42 7.38 17.50 -14.42
CA SER A 42 7.62 16.07 -14.40
C SER A 42 6.95 15.44 -15.61
N HIS A 43 7.74 14.79 -16.45
CA HIS A 43 7.21 13.88 -17.46
C HIS A 43 6.74 12.61 -16.75
N ILE A 44 5.53 12.66 -16.16
CA ILE A 44 4.89 11.46 -15.63
C ILE A 44 4.38 10.65 -16.82
N ALA A 45 4.73 9.39 -16.83
CA ALA A 45 4.13 8.38 -17.69
C ALA A 45 2.61 8.49 -17.81
N ALA A 46 2.05 8.05 -18.96
CA ALA A 46 0.72 7.46 -18.90
C ALA A 46 0.76 6.23 -17.96
N ALA A 47 -0.30 6.02 -17.19
CA ALA A 47 -0.44 4.85 -16.33
C ALA A 47 -0.19 3.57 -17.13
N GLN A 48 0.50 2.60 -16.53
CA GLN A 48 0.73 1.32 -17.17
C GLN A 48 -0.62 0.66 -17.49
N VAL A 49 -0.76 0.18 -18.72
CA VAL A 49 -1.93 -0.58 -19.14
C VAL A 49 -1.57 -2.06 -19.16
N ASN A 50 -2.26 -2.87 -18.33
CA ASN A 50 -2.20 -4.32 -18.43
C ASN A 50 -2.77 -4.81 -19.76
N ARG A 51 -2.41 -6.04 -20.18
CA ARG A 51 -3.01 -6.65 -21.37
C ARG A 51 -4.54 -6.72 -21.23
N PRO A 52 -5.31 -6.36 -22.27
CA PRO A 52 -6.72 -6.69 -22.32
C PRO A 52 -6.91 -8.21 -22.24
N VAL A 53 -7.87 -8.67 -21.44
CA VAL A 53 -8.20 -10.10 -21.28
C VAL A 53 -9.51 -10.41 -22.01
N THR A 54 -9.50 -11.44 -22.85
CA THR A 54 -10.68 -11.98 -23.53
C THR A 54 -10.82 -13.48 -23.27
N PHE A 55 -12.03 -14.01 -23.43
CA PHE A 55 -12.33 -15.44 -23.24
C PHE A 55 -12.85 -16.04 -24.54
N ALA A 56 -12.42 -17.25 -24.86
CA ALA A 56 -12.84 -17.98 -26.05
C ALA A 56 -12.99 -19.48 -25.76
N ALA A 57 -13.94 -20.12 -26.44
CA ALA A 57 -14.16 -21.57 -26.34
C ALA A 57 -13.00 -22.38 -26.97
N GLN A 58 -12.38 -21.85 -28.02
CA GLN A 58 -11.28 -22.48 -28.76
C GLN A 58 -10.16 -21.47 -29.04
N ALA A 59 -8.95 -21.98 -29.23
CA ALA A 59 -7.82 -21.15 -29.63
C ALA A 59 -8.05 -20.57 -31.04
N GLY A 60 -7.67 -19.30 -31.22
CA GLY A 60 -7.65 -18.65 -32.52
C GLY A 60 -6.42 -19.07 -33.35
N ALA A 61 -5.86 -18.15 -34.13
CA ALA A 61 -4.60 -18.39 -34.82
C ALA A 61 -3.46 -18.68 -33.82
N GLU A 62 -2.66 -19.70 -34.10
CA GLU A 62 -1.43 -20.00 -33.35
C GLU A 62 -0.37 -18.93 -33.67
N THR A 63 -0.25 -17.91 -32.82
CA THR A 63 0.72 -16.81 -32.96
C THR A 63 1.01 -16.19 -31.60
N GLY A 64 2.20 -15.58 -31.43
CA GLY A 64 2.57 -14.94 -30.18
C GLY A 64 2.98 -15.95 -29.13
N THR A 65 2.61 -15.70 -27.87
CA THR A 65 2.97 -16.58 -26.75
C THR A 65 1.82 -17.47 -26.31
N LEU A 66 2.00 -18.78 -26.33
CA LEU A 66 1.14 -19.76 -25.65
C LEU A 66 1.61 -19.96 -24.20
N ILE A 67 0.68 -19.97 -23.25
CA ILE A 67 0.92 -20.23 -21.83
C ILE A 67 0.18 -21.52 -21.44
N LEU A 68 0.94 -22.48 -20.90
CA LEU A 68 0.49 -23.79 -20.46
C LEU A 68 0.78 -23.96 -18.96
N PRO A 69 -0.13 -23.55 -18.06
CA PRO A 69 -0.06 -24.00 -16.68
C PRO A 69 -0.19 -25.52 -16.65
N LEU A 70 0.56 -26.27 -15.83
CA LEU A 70 0.51 -27.73 -15.72
C LEU A 70 0.88 -28.21 -14.30
N SER A 71 0.13 -29.17 -13.76
CA SER A 71 0.44 -29.86 -12.49
C SER A 71 1.07 -31.25 -12.71
N SER A 72 0.90 -31.82 -13.91
CA SER A 72 1.41 -33.15 -14.26
C SER A 72 1.52 -33.36 -15.78
N GLU A 73 2.16 -34.44 -16.18
CA GLU A 73 2.26 -34.86 -17.59
C GLU A 73 0.88 -35.20 -18.20
N GLY A 74 -0.02 -35.82 -17.42
CA GLY A 74 -1.36 -36.17 -17.89
C GLY A 74 -2.20 -34.95 -18.26
N GLU A 75 -1.99 -33.82 -17.58
CA GLU A 75 -2.68 -32.57 -17.91
C GLU A 75 -2.25 -31.99 -19.26
N LEU A 76 -1.00 -32.21 -19.70
CA LEU A 76 -0.53 -31.71 -20.99
C LEU A 76 -1.35 -32.30 -22.13
N ALA A 77 -1.56 -33.62 -22.12
CA ALA A 77 -2.34 -34.30 -23.15
C ALA A 77 -3.80 -33.82 -23.21
N ALA A 78 -4.41 -33.51 -22.05
CA ALA A 78 -5.78 -33.01 -21.98
C ALA A 78 -5.89 -31.53 -22.41
N ARG A 79 -4.99 -30.67 -21.91
CA ARG A 79 -5.02 -29.22 -22.08
C ARG A 79 -4.53 -28.76 -23.45
N ALA A 80 -3.62 -29.53 -24.04
CA ALA A 80 -3.08 -29.30 -25.39
C ALA A 80 -3.64 -30.30 -26.42
N ALA A 81 -4.81 -30.90 -26.18
CA ALA A 81 -5.42 -31.86 -27.10
C ALA A 81 -5.73 -31.27 -28.49
N SER A 82 -5.96 -29.96 -28.58
CA SER A 82 -6.18 -29.24 -29.83
C SER A 82 -4.88 -28.77 -30.50
N MET A 83 -3.73 -29.00 -29.90
CA MET A 83 -2.42 -28.65 -30.46
C MET A 83 -2.05 -29.61 -31.60
N ASP A 84 -1.32 -29.11 -32.59
CA ASP A 84 -0.69 -29.97 -33.59
C ASP A 84 0.13 -31.10 -32.91
N PRO A 85 -0.06 -32.38 -33.29
CA PRO A 85 0.60 -33.51 -32.65
C PRO A 85 2.14 -33.45 -32.67
N ALA A 86 2.75 -32.88 -33.71
CA ALA A 86 4.21 -32.74 -33.79
C ALA A 86 4.72 -31.64 -32.84
N VAL A 87 3.94 -30.57 -32.65
CA VAL A 87 4.23 -29.55 -31.64
C VAL A 87 4.09 -30.15 -30.24
N LEU A 88 3.01 -30.89 -29.95
CA LEU A 88 2.81 -31.56 -28.67
C LEU A 88 3.96 -32.53 -28.33
N GLN A 89 4.38 -33.35 -29.29
CA GLN A 89 5.52 -34.25 -29.11
C GLN A 89 6.83 -33.49 -28.84
N SER A 90 7.02 -32.33 -29.48
CA SER A 90 8.19 -31.47 -29.25
C SER A 90 8.18 -30.86 -27.85
N VAL A 91 7.01 -30.43 -27.36
CA VAL A 91 6.83 -29.95 -25.98
C VAL A 91 7.13 -31.07 -24.98
N GLN A 92 6.58 -32.27 -25.19
CA GLN A 92 6.84 -33.44 -24.34
C GLN A 92 8.34 -33.77 -24.29
N ARG A 93 9.01 -33.86 -25.45
CA ARG A 93 10.46 -34.12 -25.51
C ARG A 93 11.25 -33.06 -24.75
N ALA A 94 10.87 -31.79 -24.88
CA ALA A 94 11.54 -30.70 -24.18
C ALA A 94 11.35 -30.79 -22.66
N LEU A 95 10.13 -31.11 -22.19
CA LEU A 95 9.86 -31.32 -20.77
C LEU A 95 10.65 -32.50 -20.19
N THR A 96 10.70 -33.64 -20.91
CA THR A 96 11.52 -34.79 -20.51
C THR A 96 13.01 -34.43 -20.47
N SER A 97 13.53 -33.78 -21.51
CA SER A 97 14.93 -33.37 -21.59
C SER A 97 15.32 -32.35 -20.51
N ALA A 98 14.40 -31.47 -20.14
CA ALA A 98 14.59 -30.49 -19.08
C ALA A 98 14.39 -31.08 -17.68
N ASN A 99 14.02 -32.36 -17.58
CA ASN A 99 13.63 -33.01 -16.34
C ASN A 99 12.55 -32.19 -15.60
N PHE A 100 11.58 -31.65 -16.34
CA PHE A 100 10.56 -30.77 -15.79
C PHE A 100 9.65 -31.54 -14.83
N ARG A 101 9.53 -31.05 -13.59
CA ARG A 101 8.83 -31.76 -12.50
C ARG A 101 7.51 -31.10 -12.12
N TYR A 102 7.06 -30.11 -12.90
CA TYR A 102 5.82 -29.38 -12.65
C TYR A 102 5.81 -28.73 -11.26
N GLY A 103 6.99 -28.40 -10.71
CA GLY A 103 7.10 -27.75 -9.42
C GLY A 103 6.46 -26.37 -9.44
N ALA A 104 5.98 -25.89 -8.29
CA ALA A 104 5.35 -24.58 -8.19
C ALA A 104 6.26 -23.48 -8.79
N ARG A 105 5.72 -22.71 -9.74
CA ARG A 105 6.40 -21.64 -10.49
C ARG A 105 7.59 -22.10 -11.35
N GLN A 106 7.82 -23.40 -11.54
CA GLN A 106 8.84 -23.88 -12.47
C GLN A 106 8.44 -23.46 -13.89
N THR A 107 9.30 -22.75 -14.62
CA THR A 107 9.00 -22.30 -15.99
C THR A 107 9.91 -22.94 -17.02
N LEU A 108 9.38 -23.29 -18.19
CA LEU A 108 10.15 -23.66 -19.38
C LEU A 108 9.62 -22.89 -20.58
N ALA A 109 10.49 -22.13 -21.25
CA ALA A 109 10.15 -21.39 -22.46
C ALA A 109 10.76 -22.06 -23.69
N LEU A 110 9.91 -22.42 -24.65
CA LEU A 110 10.28 -22.95 -25.96
C LEU A 110 9.99 -21.87 -27.00
N ARG A 111 10.81 -21.76 -28.05
CA ARG A 111 10.69 -20.71 -29.07
C ARG A 111 10.53 -21.30 -30.46
N GLY A 112 9.70 -20.68 -31.28
CA GLY A 112 9.50 -21.03 -32.70
C GLY A 112 9.00 -22.46 -32.92
N LEU A 113 7.98 -22.89 -32.18
CA LEU A 113 7.37 -24.21 -32.32
C LEU A 113 5.95 -24.09 -32.87
N GLY A 114 5.69 -24.73 -34.02
CA GLY A 114 4.41 -24.60 -34.71
C GLY A 114 4.18 -23.16 -35.19
N GLY A 115 2.95 -22.64 -35.03
CA GLY A 115 2.65 -21.22 -35.26
C GLY A 115 3.10 -20.29 -34.12
N TRP A 116 3.52 -20.82 -32.97
CA TRP A 116 3.82 -20.02 -31.78
C TRP A 116 5.25 -19.46 -31.79
N ASP A 117 5.38 -18.16 -31.54
CA ASP A 117 6.68 -17.51 -31.32
C ASP A 117 7.33 -18.03 -30.03
N ARG A 118 6.50 -18.31 -29.02
CA ARG A 118 6.91 -18.84 -27.73
C ARG A 118 5.83 -19.72 -27.12
N ILE A 119 6.23 -20.84 -26.52
CA ILE A 119 5.39 -21.66 -25.64
C ILE A 119 6.02 -21.62 -24.25
N VAL A 120 5.29 -21.13 -23.26
CA VAL A 120 5.69 -21.09 -21.85
C VAL A 120 4.91 -22.14 -21.08
N VAL A 121 5.61 -23.15 -20.59
CA VAL A 121 5.08 -24.11 -19.63
C VAL A 121 5.35 -23.60 -18.22
N VAL A 122 4.33 -23.57 -17.36
CA VAL A 122 4.41 -23.11 -15.98
C VAL A 122 3.91 -24.22 -15.06
N GLY A 123 4.76 -24.67 -14.13
CA GLY A 123 4.42 -25.67 -13.14
C GLY A 123 3.54 -25.09 -12.04
N LEU A 124 2.44 -25.78 -11.72
CA LEU A 124 1.55 -25.41 -10.62
C LEU A 124 1.94 -26.12 -9.30
N GLY A 125 2.65 -27.24 -9.36
CA GLY A 125 2.80 -28.18 -8.26
C GLY A 125 1.73 -29.26 -8.29
N ALA A 126 1.92 -30.36 -7.55
CA ALA A 126 1.01 -31.50 -7.58
C ALA A 126 -0.36 -31.20 -6.94
N ASN A 127 -0.38 -30.37 -5.89
CA ASN A 127 -1.58 -29.96 -5.15
C ASN A 127 -1.51 -28.45 -4.90
N PRO A 128 -1.72 -27.62 -5.93
CA PRO A 128 -1.51 -26.19 -5.81
C PRO A 128 -2.54 -25.54 -4.89
N SER A 129 -2.08 -24.70 -3.97
CA SER A 129 -2.95 -23.73 -3.29
C SER A 129 -3.33 -22.59 -4.23
N MET A 130 -4.29 -21.75 -3.84
CA MET A 130 -4.66 -20.57 -4.65
C MET A 130 -3.50 -19.57 -4.78
N ASP A 131 -2.64 -19.45 -3.76
CA ASP A 131 -1.42 -18.63 -3.84
C ASP A 131 -0.39 -19.25 -4.80
N ASP A 132 -0.23 -20.58 -4.83
CA ASP A 132 0.65 -21.23 -5.80
C ASP A 132 0.20 -20.95 -7.24
N VAL A 133 -1.11 -21.02 -7.50
CA VAL A 133 -1.69 -20.71 -8.82
C VAL A 133 -1.52 -19.24 -9.19
N GLN A 134 -1.80 -18.33 -8.26
CA GLN A 134 -1.60 -16.89 -8.46
C GLN A 134 -0.10 -16.58 -8.68
N GLY A 135 0.80 -17.22 -7.94
CA GLY A 135 2.24 -17.11 -8.11
C GLY A 135 2.73 -17.62 -9.46
N ALA A 136 2.19 -18.75 -9.94
CA ALA A 136 2.47 -19.26 -11.28
C ALA A 136 2.00 -18.28 -12.38
N GLY A 137 0.81 -17.69 -12.19
CA GLY A 137 0.32 -16.60 -13.02
C GLY A 137 1.28 -15.42 -13.02
N ALA A 138 1.71 -14.96 -11.84
CA ALA A 138 2.65 -13.86 -11.69
C ALA A 138 3.98 -14.14 -12.38
N ALA A 139 4.49 -15.37 -12.32
CA ALA A 139 5.69 -15.77 -13.05
C ALA A 139 5.52 -15.64 -14.56
N ALA A 140 4.40 -16.11 -15.11
CA ALA A 140 4.09 -15.91 -16.52
C ALA A 140 3.97 -14.42 -16.88
N GLY A 141 3.29 -13.62 -16.06
CA GLY A 141 3.17 -12.18 -16.24
C GLY A 141 4.54 -11.48 -16.25
N ARG A 142 5.42 -11.80 -15.29
CA ARG A 142 6.80 -11.30 -15.24
C ARG A 142 7.59 -11.68 -16.50
N MET A 143 7.37 -12.87 -17.09
CA MET A 143 8.04 -13.25 -18.34
C MET A 143 7.56 -12.46 -19.57
N LEU A 144 6.35 -11.89 -19.51
CA LEU A 144 5.68 -11.19 -20.63
C LEU A 144 5.56 -9.67 -20.43
N HIS A 145 6.00 -9.11 -19.30
CA HIS A 145 5.79 -7.70 -18.93
C HIS A 145 6.43 -6.65 -19.86
N THR A 146 7.33 -7.06 -20.76
CA THR A 146 7.94 -6.20 -21.80
C THR A 146 7.66 -6.68 -23.22
N ASP A 147 6.84 -7.71 -23.36
CA ASP A 147 6.42 -8.23 -24.68
C ASP A 147 5.18 -7.45 -25.13
N SER A 148 5.00 -7.19 -26.42
CA SER A 148 3.79 -6.58 -26.97
C SER A 148 2.98 -7.55 -27.85
N ALA A 149 3.50 -8.74 -28.13
CA ALA A 149 2.81 -9.76 -28.91
C ALA A 149 1.55 -10.27 -28.16
N PRO A 150 0.53 -10.76 -28.89
CA PRO A 150 -0.62 -11.42 -28.25
C PRO A 150 -0.18 -12.65 -27.46
N ALA A 151 -0.96 -12.98 -26.42
CA ALA A 151 -0.75 -14.16 -25.61
C ALA A 151 -2.03 -15.01 -25.55
N THR A 152 -1.88 -16.32 -25.45
CA THR A 152 -2.98 -17.27 -25.28
C THR A 152 -2.72 -18.10 -24.04
N LEU A 153 -3.64 -18.08 -23.07
CA LEU A 153 -3.65 -18.98 -21.93
C LEU A 153 -4.58 -20.15 -22.24
N TRP A 154 -4.04 -21.36 -22.35
CA TRP A 154 -4.88 -22.57 -22.37
C TRP A 154 -5.18 -22.97 -20.93
N ALA A 155 -6.37 -22.63 -20.47
CA ALA A 155 -6.85 -22.93 -19.12
C ALA A 155 -7.84 -24.12 -19.11
N GLY A 156 -8.04 -24.78 -20.26
CA GLY A 156 -8.86 -25.98 -20.37
C GLY A 156 -8.53 -27.02 -19.30
N GLY A 157 -9.56 -27.50 -18.61
CA GLY A 157 -9.44 -28.48 -17.53
C GLY A 157 -8.93 -27.94 -16.19
N LEU A 158 -8.60 -26.64 -16.07
CA LEU A 158 -8.42 -26.02 -14.76
C LEU A 158 -9.78 -25.73 -14.11
N PRO A 159 -9.91 -25.90 -12.79
CA PRO A 159 -11.02 -25.33 -12.04
C PRO A 159 -11.17 -23.82 -12.30
N ALA A 160 -12.41 -23.34 -12.37
CA ALA A 160 -12.71 -21.97 -12.76
C ALA A 160 -12.10 -20.91 -11.83
N ASP A 161 -12.01 -21.24 -10.54
CA ASP A 161 -11.37 -20.43 -9.51
C ASP A 161 -9.84 -20.38 -9.69
N GLN A 162 -9.20 -21.52 -9.93
CA GLN A 162 -7.77 -21.56 -10.23
C GLN A 162 -7.42 -20.78 -11.51
N ALA A 163 -8.20 -20.93 -12.58
CA ALA A 163 -8.00 -20.15 -13.79
C ALA A 163 -8.15 -18.64 -13.54
N ALA A 164 -9.11 -18.22 -12.71
CA ALA A 164 -9.27 -16.81 -12.34
C ALA A 164 -8.12 -16.28 -11.46
N GLU A 165 -7.59 -17.07 -10.53
CA GLU A 165 -6.42 -16.68 -9.74
C GLU A 165 -5.14 -16.65 -10.58
N PHE A 166 -4.97 -17.56 -11.53
CA PHE A 166 -3.85 -17.51 -12.48
C PHE A 166 -3.88 -16.21 -13.28
N LEU A 167 -5.06 -15.80 -13.76
CA LEU A 167 -5.23 -14.52 -14.48
C LEU A 167 -4.96 -13.31 -13.59
N THR A 168 -5.41 -13.36 -12.34
CA THR A 168 -5.12 -12.33 -11.34
C THR A 168 -3.61 -12.21 -11.16
N GLY A 169 -2.94 -13.33 -10.90
CA GLY A 169 -1.49 -13.43 -10.80
C GLY A 169 -0.77 -12.90 -12.02
N PHE A 170 -1.21 -13.31 -13.22
CA PHE A 170 -0.66 -12.84 -14.48
C PHE A 170 -0.66 -11.31 -14.55
N GLY A 171 -1.81 -10.66 -14.30
CA GLY A 171 -1.88 -9.21 -14.29
C GLY A 171 -0.99 -8.55 -13.22
N LEU A 172 -0.84 -9.16 -12.03
CA LEU A 172 0.08 -8.69 -11.00
C LEU A 172 1.55 -8.76 -11.44
N GLY A 173 1.92 -9.80 -12.19
CA GLY A 173 3.27 -10.01 -12.74
C GLY A 173 3.60 -9.07 -13.90
N GLU A 174 2.60 -8.57 -14.62
CA GLU A 174 2.85 -7.62 -15.71
C GLU A 174 3.29 -6.23 -15.24
N TYR A 175 3.10 -5.90 -13.95
CA TYR A 175 3.45 -4.58 -13.43
C TYR A 175 4.92 -4.19 -13.71
N ARG A 176 5.17 -2.94 -14.10
CA ARG A 176 6.48 -2.38 -14.39
C ARG A 176 6.63 -1.04 -13.66
N SER A 177 7.75 -0.88 -12.96
CA SER A 177 8.10 0.37 -12.29
C SER A 177 8.98 1.21 -13.21
N ASP A 178 8.39 1.78 -14.26
CA ASP A 178 9.11 2.57 -15.27
C ASP A 178 8.64 4.03 -15.36
N LEU A 179 7.91 4.51 -14.35
CA LEU A 179 7.21 5.81 -14.29
C LEU A 179 7.96 6.99 -14.90
N HIS A 180 9.27 7.10 -14.64
CA HIS A 180 10.12 8.20 -15.07
C HIS A 180 11.14 7.83 -16.17
N ARG A 181 11.05 6.63 -16.76
CA ARG A 181 11.93 6.24 -17.88
C ARG A 181 11.47 6.91 -19.18
N THR A 182 12.37 7.60 -19.85
CA THR A 182 12.12 8.26 -21.15
C THR A 182 12.54 7.40 -22.34
N THR A 183 13.41 6.41 -22.14
CA THR A 183 13.88 5.47 -23.16
C THR A 183 13.35 4.06 -22.92
N GLY A 184 13.10 3.29 -23.98
CA GLY A 184 12.56 1.93 -23.88
C GLY A 184 11.06 1.87 -23.58
N ARG A 185 10.36 2.98 -23.81
CA ARG A 185 8.91 3.16 -23.59
C ARG A 185 8.06 3.16 -24.85
N GLU A 186 8.67 3.24 -26.02
CA GLU A 186 8.03 2.96 -27.31
C GLU A 186 7.76 1.44 -27.43
N GLN A 187 7.08 0.87 -26.45
CA GLN A 187 6.50 -0.46 -26.57
C GLN A 187 5.10 -0.27 -27.14
N ALA A 188 4.79 -1.02 -28.20
CA ALA A 188 3.43 -1.11 -28.68
C ALA A 188 2.50 -1.48 -27.53
N ALA A 189 1.24 -1.02 -27.59
CA ALA A 189 0.23 -1.42 -26.63
C ALA A 189 0.25 -2.94 -26.46
N PRO A 190 0.21 -3.45 -25.22
CA PRO A 190 0.44 -4.86 -24.99
C PRO A 190 -0.69 -5.67 -25.62
N GLY A 191 -0.33 -6.68 -26.41
CA GLY A 191 -1.28 -7.52 -27.13
C GLY A 191 -2.25 -8.24 -26.21
N VAL A 192 -3.45 -8.54 -26.72
CA VAL A 192 -4.55 -9.18 -25.97
C VAL A 192 -4.12 -10.54 -25.41
N LEU A 193 -4.50 -10.83 -24.17
CA LEU A 193 -4.45 -12.16 -23.57
C LEU A 193 -5.78 -12.88 -23.81
N THR A 194 -5.77 -13.95 -24.60
CA THR A 194 -6.94 -14.80 -24.86
C THR A 194 -6.93 -16.01 -23.95
N VAL A 195 -7.97 -16.19 -23.14
CA VAL A 195 -8.15 -17.34 -22.24
C VAL A 195 -9.03 -18.37 -22.91
N VAL A 196 -8.50 -19.59 -23.08
CA VAL A 196 -9.18 -20.67 -23.80
C VAL A 196 -9.63 -21.76 -22.84
N GLY A 197 -10.88 -22.18 -22.98
CA GLY A 197 -11.42 -23.36 -22.28
C GLY A 197 -11.75 -23.15 -20.81
N ALA A 198 -11.96 -21.89 -20.37
CA ALA A 198 -12.27 -21.55 -18.98
C ALA A 198 -13.32 -20.41 -18.87
N ASP A 199 -14.40 -20.47 -19.64
CA ASP A 199 -15.44 -19.41 -19.65
C ASP A 199 -16.04 -19.14 -18.26
N ALA A 200 -16.15 -20.19 -17.42
CA ALA A 200 -16.61 -20.07 -16.04
C ALA A 200 -15.69 -19.22 -15.14
N ALA A 201 -14.41 -19.07 -15.51
CA ALA A 201 -13.45 -18.23 -14.78
C ALA A 201 -13.70 -16.74 -15.01
N ARG A 202 -14.32 -16.36 -16.14
CA ARG A 202 -14.56 -14.96 -16.50
C ARG A 202 -15.28 -14.21 -15.40
N ALA A 203 -16.41 -14.73 -14.94
CA ALA A 203 -17.20 -14.06 -13.91
C ALA A 203 -16.43 -13.93 -12.58
N GLN A 204 -15.55 -14.88 -12.25
CA GLN A 204 -14.76 -14.80 -11.03
C GLN A 204 -13.62 -13.77 -11.13
N PHE A 205 -12.92 -13.75 -12.27
CA PHE A 205 -11.88 -12.78 -12.57
C PHE A 205 -12.43 -11.34 -12.61
N GLU A 206 -13.57 -11.13 -13.26
CA GLU A 206 -14.21 -9.80 -13.34
C GLU A 206 -14.71 -9.32 -11.97
N ARG A 207 -15.20 -10.22 -11.12
CA ARG A 207 -15.70 -9.85 -9.78
C ARG A 207 -14.60 -9.42 -8.81
N ARG A 208 -13.36 -9.91 -8.96
CA ARG A 208 -12.30 -9.68 -7.96
C ARG A 208 -10.94 -9.37 -8.58
N GLY A 209 -10.46 -10.26 -9.45
CA GLY A 209 -9.09 -10.22 -9.98
C GLY A 209 -8.72 -8.90 -10.66
N ARG A 210 -9.59 -8.38 -11.52
CA ARG A 210 -9.35 -7.10 -12.22
C ARG A 210 -9.16 -5.93 -11.25
N ALA A 211 -10.05 -5.80 -10.27
CA ALA A 211 -9.99 -4.73 -9.27
C ALA A 211 -8.72 -4.84 -8.40
N LEU A 212 -8.32 -6.07 -8.04
CA LEU A 212 -7.11 -6.30 -7.26
C LEU A 212 -5.84 -5.95 -8.06
N ILE A 213 -5.76 -6.30 -9.35
CA ILE A 213 -4.63 -5.93 -10.21
C ILE A 213 -4.48 -4.40 -10.27
N GLU A 214 -5.57 -3.69 -10.50
CA GLU A 214 -5.57 -2.23 -10.60
C GLU A 214 -5.14 -1.57 -9.28
N ALA A 215 -5.69 -2.04 -8.16
CA ALA A 215 -5.32 -1.56 -6.84
C ALA A 215 -3.85 -1.82 -6.50
N MET A 216 -3.33 -3.00 -6.82
CA MET A 216 -1.92 -3.35 -6.64
C MET A 216 -1.00 -2.47 -7.48
N ALA A 217 -1.37 -2.17 -8.73
CA ALA A 217 -0.61 -1.26 -9.57
C ALA A 217 -0.58 0.16 -8.96
N TRP A 218 -1.74 0.67 -8.53
CA TRP A 218 -1.82 1.98 -7.86
C TRP A 218 -0.96 2.03 -6.59
N THR A 219 -1.04 1.03 -5.71
CA THR A 219 -0.22 0.98 -4.48
C THR A 219 1.27 0.97 -4.80
N ARG A 220 1.68 0.15 -5.78
CA ARG A 220 3.09 0.06 -6.17
C ARG A 220 3.59 1.35 -6.77
N ASP A 221 2.79 2.01 -7.60
CA ASP A 221 3.14 3.31 -8.17
C ASP A 221 3.31 4.36 -7.09
N ILE A 222 2.32 4.48 -6.19
CA ILE A 222 2.32 5.49 -5.13
C ILE A 222 3.54 5.35 -4.22
N SER A 223 3.97 4.13 -3.90
CA SER A 223 5.21 3.94 -3.15
C SER A 223 6.47 4.14 -3.98
N ASN A 224 6.47 3.72 -5.25
CA ASN A 224 7.64 3.85 -6.12
C ASN A 224 7.93 5.29 -6.55
N GLU A 225 6.93 6.17 -6.57
CA GLU A 225 7.08 7.58 -6.91
C GLU A 225 8.10 8.26 -5.99
N PRO A 226 8.96 9.15 -6.52
CA PRO A 226 9.89 9.89 -5.69
C PRO A 226 9.15 10.98 -4.88
N ALA A 227 9.70 11.34 -3.73
CA ALA A 227 9.07 12.26 -2.78
C ALA A 227 8.79 13.67 -3.33
N ASN A 228 9.52 14.11 -4.35
CA ASN A 228 9.23 15.37 -5.04
C ASN A 228 7.94 15.32 -5.89
N ILE A 229 7.38 14.14 -6.14
CA ILE A 229 6.15 13.91 -6.89
C ILE A 229 5.01 13.49 -5.96
N VAL A 230 5.26 12.51 -5.08
CA VAL A 230 4.30 12.06 -4.06
C VAL A 230 4.71 12.60 -2.69
N TYR A 231 3.94 13.58 -2.22
CA TYR A 231 4.00 14.23 -0.91
C TYR A 231 2.56 14.31 -0.34
N PRO A 232 2.30 14.76 0.91
CA PRO A 232 1.01 14.55 1.56
C PRO A 232 -0.20 15.02 0.75
N GLU A 233 -0.12 16.20 0.13
CA GLU A 233 -1.21 16.72 -0.70
C GLU A 233 -1.38 15.95 -2.01
N SER A 234 -0.30 15.62 -2.72
CA SER A 234 -0.42 14.88 -3.98
C SER A 234 -0.82 13.42 -3.76
N PHE A 235 -0.51 12.80 -2.62
CA PHE A 235 -1.06 11.51 -2.24
C PHE A 235 -2.59 11.56 -2.17
N VAL A 236 -3.15 12.59 -1.51
CA VAL A 236 -4.60 12.81 -1.41
C VAL A 236 -5.22 12.97 -2.81
N ASP A 237 -4.58 13.77 -3.68
CA ASP A 237 -5.10 13.99 -5.03
C ASP A 237 -5.07 12.70 -5.88
N ARG A 238 -4.01 11.89 -5.76
CA ARG A 238 -3.92 10.59 -6.45
C ARG A 238 -4.97 9.60 -5.94
N ALA A 239 -5.27 9.61 -4.64
CA ALA A 239 -6.34 8.80 -4.08
C ALA A 239 -7.71 9.25 -4.62
N ARG A 240 -8.01 10.56 -4.57
CA ARG A 240 -9.26 11.11 -5.14
C ARG A 240 -9.47 10.73 -6.60
N GLN A 241 -8.41 10.75 -7.40
CA GLN A 241 -8.45 10.31 -8.79
C GLN A 241 -8.76 8.82 -8.92
N ALA A 242 -8.10 7.96 -8.13
CA ALA A 242 -8.29 6.51 -8.20
C ALA A 242 -9.70 6.06 -7.80
N PHE A 243 -10.34 6.79 -6.89
CA PHE A 243 -11.71 6.54 -6.41
C PHE A 243 -12.80 7.33 -7.16
N ALA A 244 -12.43 8.15 -8.15
CA ALA A 244 -13.39 8.95 -8.90
C ALA A 244 -14.45 8.06 -9.56
N GLY A 245 -15.74 8.34 -9.28
CA GLY A 245 -16.86 7.59 -9.84
C GLY A 245 -17.09 6.19 -9.23
N VAL A 246 -16.32 5.79 -8.21
CA VAL A 246 -16.53 4.51 -7.53
C VAL A 246 -17.71 4.63 -6.54
N PRO A 247 -18.79 3.84 -6.68
CA PRO A 247 -19.95 3.94 -5.81
C PRO A 247 -19.66 3.55 -4.37
N GLY A 248 -20.41 4.11 -3.42
CA GLY A 248 -20.32 3.77 -1.99
C GLY A 248 -19.06 4.30 -1.29
N VAL A 249 -18.28 5.18 -1.95
CA VAL A 249 -17.05 5.75 -1.41
C VAL A 249 -17.25 7.19 -0.94
N THR A 250 -16.70 7.50 0.24
CA THR A 250 -16.59 8.86 0.78
C THR A 250 -15.14 9.14 1.18
N ILE A 251 -14.63 10.32 0.81
CA ILE A 251 -13.26 10.76 1.15
C ILE A 251 -13.31 12.02 2.02
N GLU A 252 -12.76 11.93 3.22
CA GLU A 252 -12.58 13.05 4.14
C GLU A 252 -11.08 13.34 4.29
N VAL A 253 -10.71 14.62 4.37
CA VAL A 253 -9.31 15.05 4.52
C VAL A 253 -9.24 16.17 5.55
N LEU A 254 -8.38 16.00 6.54
CA LEU A 254 -8.04 17.01 7.52
C LEU A 254 -6.76 17.74 7.11
N ASP A 255 -6.83 19.07 7.08
CA ASP A 255 -5.69 19.96 6.98
C ASP A 255 -5.09 20.29 8.35
N VAL A 256 -3.97 21.01 8.35
CA VAL A 256 -3.26 21.40 9.58
C VAL A 256 -4.17 22.16 10.57
N PRO A 257 -4.91 23.22 10.18
CA PRO A 257 -5.84 23.89 11.08
C PRO A 257 -6.91 22.97 11.71
N GLN A 258 -7.45 22.01 10.94
CA GLN A 258 -8.39 21.03 11.46
C GLN A 258 -7.73 20.12 12.50
N MET A 259 -6.52 19.61 12.21
CA MET A 259 -5.76 18.76 13.12
C MET A 259 -5.32 19.50 14.40
N GLU A 260 -4.99 20.80 14.30
CA GLU A 260 -4.67 21.65 15.46
C GLU A 260 -5.87 21.77 16.41
N ARG A 261 -7.07 22.02 15.87
CA ARG A 261 -8.32 22.09 16.67
C ARG A 261 -8.67 20.77 17.34
N LEU A 262 -8.27 19.65 16.74
CA LEU A 262 -8.47 18.31 17.29
C LEU A 262 -7.37 17.93 18.31
N GLY A 263 -6.33 18.75 18.48
CA GLY A 263 -5.24 18.47 19.42
C GLY A 263 -4.29 17.37 18.95
N MET A 264 -4.12 17.20 17.64
CA MET A 264 -3.23 16.18 17.04
C MET A 264 -1.74 16.59 17.09
N GLY A 265 -1.24 16.92 18.28
CA GLY A 265 0.10 17.45 18.45
C GLY A 265 1.22 16.45 18.10
N ALA A 266 0.97 15.14 18.22
CA ALA A 266 1.96 14.13 17.87
C ALA A 266 2.19 14.07 16.35
N LEU A 267 1.12 14.00 15.55
CA LEU A 267 1.21 13.99 14.09
C LEU A 267 1.75 15.32 13.56
N LEU A 268 1.26 16.45 14.09
CA LEU A 268 1.70 17.78 13.66
C LEU A 268 3.18 18.02 13.95
N SER A 269 3.71 17.50 15.07
CA SER A 269 5.13 17.62 15.41
C SER A 269 6.06 16.95 14.41
N VAL A 270 5.59 15.92 13.70
CA VAL A 270 6.37 15.24 12.65
C VAL A 270 6.46 16.09 11.40
N GLY A 271 5.33 16.65 10.94
CA GLY A 271 5.28 17.37 9.65
C GLY A 271 5.69 18.84 9.70
N GLN A 272 5.74 19.46 10.89
CA GLN A 272 6.06 20.90 11.02
C GLN A 272 7.46 21.29 10.50
N GLY A 273 8.34 20.31 10.32
CA GLY A 273 9.66 20.50 9.72
C GLY A 273 9.63 20.72 8.20
N SER A 274 8.61 20.22 7.50
CA SER A 274 8.50 20.29 6.04
C SER A 274 7.73 21.52 5.55
N ALA A 275 8.04 21.97 4.34
CA ALA A 275 7.21 22.91 3.58
C ALA A 275 5.96 22.24 2.96
N ARG A 276 5.87 20.91 2.98
CA ARG A 276 4.71 20.13 2.54
C ARG A 276 3.86 19.76 3.76
N PRO A 277 2.73 20.47 3.99
CA PRO A 277 1.97 20.33 5.22
C PRO A 277 1.31 18.94 5.35
N SER A 278 1.25 18.44 6.58
CA SER A 278 0.61 17.15 6.90
C SER A 278 -0.87 17.09 6.47
N ARG A 279 -1.35 15.87 6.25
CA ARG A 279 -2.76 15.56 5.99
C ARG A 279 -3.16 14.30 6.75
N LEU A 280 -4.40 14.25 7.23
CA LEU A 280 -5.03 12.98 7.63
C LEU A 280 -6.17 12.72 6.65
N MET A 281 -6.12 11.61 5.93
CA MET A 281 -7.15 11.26 4.95
C MET A 281 -7.88 9.99 5.37
N ALA A 282 -9.20 10.02 5.33
CA ALA A 282 -10.05 8.84 5.48
C ALA A 282 -10.81 8.55 4.19
N ILE A 283 -10.77 7.29 3.75
CA ILE A 283 -11.54 6.79 2.61
C ILE A 283 -12.39 5.64 3.12
N ARG A 284 -13.69 5.89 3.24
CA ARG A 284 -14.66 4.85 3.63
C ARG A 284 -15.35 4.32 2.40
N TYR A 285 -15.42 3.00 2.30
CA TYR A 285 -16.23 2.27 1.34
C TYR A 285 -17.29 1.47 2.10
N ARG A 286 -18.57 1.70 1.78
CA ARG A 286 -19.69 0.87 2.24
C ARG A 286 -20.38 0.23 1.05
N GLY A 287 -20.10 -1.05 0.84
CA GLY A 287 -20.67 -1.86 -0.22
C GLY A 287 -22.14 -2.18 0.00
N GLN A 288 -22.82 -2.57 -1.08
CA GLN A 288 -24.19 -3.08 -0.97
C GLN A 288 -24.19 -4.39 -0.18
N GLY A 289 -25.07 -4.50 0.81
CA GLY A 289 -25.13 -5.67 1.70
C GLY A 289 -24.03 -5.72 2.76
N ALA A 290 -23.28 -4.63 2.96
CA ALA A 290 -22.29 -4.53 4.02
C ALA A 290 -22.91 -4.82 5.40
N PRO A 291 -22.22 -5.58 6.28
CA PRO A 291 -22.69 -5.84 7.63
C PRO A 291 -22.92 -4.56 8.45
N GLU A 292 -23.80 -4.67 9.46
CA GLU A 292 -23.94 -3.68 10.52
C GLU A 292 -22.84 -3.88 11.59
N GLY A 293 -22.61 -2.85 12.44
CA GLY A 293 -21.66 -2.96 13.57
C GLY A 293 -20.38 -2.12 13.47
N GLY A 294 -20.30 -1.22 12.50
CA GLY A 294 -19.16 -0.31 12.30
C GLY A 294 -18.10 -0.87 11.36
N PRO A 295 -17.32 0.01 10.69
CA PRO A 295 -16.37 -0.41 9.67
C PRO A 295 -15.20 -1.21 10.25
N ILE A 296 -14.57 -2.03 9.41
CA ILE A 296 -13.20 -2.51 9.62
C ILE A 296 -12.27 -1.33 9.30
N ALA A 297 -11.49 -0.86 10.28
CA ALA A 297 -10.57 0.24 10.09
C ALA A 297 -9.16 -0.26 9.76
N LEU A 298 -8.59 0.27 8.67
CA LEU A 298 -7.24 0.04 8.21
C LEU A 298 -6.47 1.37 8.31
N VAL A 299 -5.46 1.47 9.17
CA VAL A 299 -4.75 2.73 9.43
C VAL A 299 -3.29 2.62 8.96
N GLY A 300 -2.88 3.44 8.00
CA GLY A 300 -1.56 3.33 7.38
C GLY A 300 -0.61 4.48 7.73
N LYS A 301 0.63 4.14 8.10
CA LYS A 301 1.74 5.11 8.18
C LYS A 301 1.99 5.70 6.78
N GLY A 302 1.95 7.03 6.69
CA GLY A 302 2.03 7.78 5.44
C GLY A 302 3.19 8.78 5.39
N ILE A 303 4.39 8.40 5.85
CA ILE A 303 5.54 9.30 5.78
C ILE A 303 6.08 9.32 4.35
N THR A 304 5.77 10.38 3.62
CA THR A 304 6.06 10.50 2.18
C THR A 304 7.55 10.64 1.87
N PHE A 305 8.32 11.14 2.84
CA PHE A 305 9.77 11.01 2.89
C PHE A 305 10.23 11.10 4.34
N ASP A 306 11.16 10.22 4.72
CA ASP A 306 11.72 10.16 6.06
C ASP A 306 13.23 10.41 6.05
N THR A 307 13.63 11.61 6.41
CA THR A 307 15.04 11.93 6.65
C THR A 307 15.52 11.53 8.03
N GLY A 308 14.59 11.20 8.94
CA GLY A 308 14.78 11.12 10.37
C GLY A 308 14.66 12.44 11.13
N GLY A 309 14.45 13.56 10.43
CA GLY A 309 14.36 14.89 11.04
C GLY A 309 15.70 15.35 11.61
N ILE A 310 15.70 15.88 12.84
CA ILE A 310 16.93 16.29 13.55
C ILE A 310 17.81 15.07 13.90
N SER A 311 17.20 13.93 14.20
CA SER A 311 17.83 12.61 14.29
C SER A 311 18.16 12.04 12.90
N LEU A 312 18.94 12.79 12.11
CA LEU A 312 19.15 12.55 10.69
C LEU A 312 19.72 11.16 10.38
N LYS A 313 19.07 10.44 9.45
CA LYS A 313 19.56 9.16 8.93
C LYS A 313 20.88 9.33 8.16
N PRO A 314 21.71 8.27 8.06
CA PRO A 314 22.84 8.24 7.13
C PRO A 314 22.37 8.38 5.67
N GLY A 315 23.20 8.99 4.81
CA GLY A 315 22.84 9.18 3.40
C GLY A 315 22.71 7.87 2.59
N ALA A 316 23.43 6.82 2.99
CA ALA A 316 23.35 5.52 2.33
C ALA A 316 21.96 4.90 2.50
N GLY A 317 21.28 4.64 1.38
CA GLY A 317 19.94 4.04 1.38
C GLY A 317 18.79 5.01 1.69
N MET A 318 19.05 6.27 2.06
CA MET A 318 18.01 7.27 2.39
C MET A 318 17.02 7.50 1.23
N GLY A 319 17.45 7.33 -0.02
CA GLY A 319 16.55 7.41 -1.18
C GLY A 319 15.40 6.40 -1.16
N ASN A 320 15.54 5.28 -0.44
CA ASN A 320 14.45 4.32 -0.24
C ASN A 320 13.38 4.81 0.73
N MET A 321 13.63 5.88 1.51
CA MET A 321 12.66 6.44 2.46
C MET A 321 11.46 7.13 1.79
N LYS A 322 11.45 7.25 0.45
CA LYS A 322 10.21 7.52 -0.31
C LYS A 322 9.14 6.42 -0.10
N MET A 323 9.56 5.22 0.26
CA MET A 323 8.69 4.07 0.52
C MET A 323 8.10 4.08 1.92
N ASP A 324 8.41 5.07 2.76
CA ASP A 324 8.01 5.08 4.17
C ASP A 324 6.52 5.45 4.40
N MET A 325 5.80 5.57 3.28
CA MET A 325 4.34 5.72 3.16
C MET A 325 3.67 4.43 2.66
N SER A 326 4.41 3.31 2.57
CA SER A 326 3.87 2.04 2.04
C SER A 326 2.68 1.54 2.87
N GLY A 327 2.64 1.81 4.18
CA GLY A 327 1.49 1.50 5.01
C GLY A 327 0.21 2.20 4.54
N ALA A 328 0.27 3.53 4.35
CA ALA A 328 -0.83 4.34 3.81
C ALA A 328 -1.23 3.91 2.39
N ALA A 329 -0.26 3.59 1.53
CA ALA A 329 -0.52 3.09 0.19
C ALA A 329 -1.25 1.74 0.22
N SER A 330 -0.81 0.81 1.07
CA SER A 330 -1.41 -0.51 1.18
C SER A 330 -2.85 -0.46 1.69
N VAL A 331 -3.14 0.26 2.77
CA VAL A 331 -4.52 0.37 3.28
C VAL A 331 -5.46 1.06 2.27
N THR A 332 -4.96 2.08 1.56
CA THR A 332 -5.72 2.77 0.52
C THR A 332 -5.98 1.84 -0.68
N GLY A 333 -4.97 1.09 -1.11
CA GLY A 333 -5.09 0.10 -2.17
C GLY A 333 -6.05 -1.04 -1.83
N THR A 334 -6.05 -1.52 -0.58
CA THR A 334 -7.02 -2.52 -0.12
C THR A 334 -8.45 -2.03 -0.28
N VAL A 335 -8.74 -0.80 0.17
CA VAL A 335 -10.08 -0.21 0.01
C VAL A 335 -10.42 0.01 -1.45
N LEU A 336 -9.43 0.36 -2.29
CA LEU A 336 -9.62 0.50 -3.74
C LEU A 336 -10.02 -0.83 -4.39
N ALA A 337 -9.35 -1.94 -4.03
CA ALA A 337 -9.68 -3.27 -4.53
C ALA A 337 -11.10 -3.70 -4.12
N LEU A 338 -11.46 -3.49 -2.86
CA LEU A 338 -12.79 -3.84 -2.31
C LEU A 338 -13.90 -2.98 -2.91
N ALA A 339 -13.66 -1.68 -3.11
CA ALA A 339 -14.64 -0.77 -3.68
C ALA A 339 -14.87 -1.06 -5.18
N LYS A 340 -13.81 -1.28 -5.96
CA LYS A 340 -13.91 -1.57 -7.40
C LYS A 340 -14.46 -2.97 -7.70
N SER A 341 -14.29 -3.92 -6.79
CA SER A 341 -14.94 -5.25 -6.88
C SER A 341 -16.41 -5.22 -6.45
N GLY A 342 -16.89 -4.14 -5.84
CA GLY A 342 -18.24 -4.06 -5.29
C GLY A 342 -18.43 -5.01 -4.10
N ALA A 343 -17.37 -5.29 -3.33
CA ALA A 343 -17.43 -6.23 -2.21
C ALA A 343 -18.47 -5.78 -1.16
N PRO A 344 -19.25 -6.70 -0.56
CA PRO A 344 -20.30 -6.37 0.40
C PRO A 344 -19.72 -6.14 1.81
N VAL A 345 -18.86 -5.12 1.95
CA VAL A 345 -18.13 -4.82 3.20
C VAL A 345 -18.25 -3.35 3.59
N ASP A 346 -18.07 -3.04 4.88
CA ASP A 346 -17.89 -1.68 5.39
C ASP A 346 -16.46 -1.56 5.90
N VAL A 347 -15.64 -0.79 5.19
CA VAL A 347 -14.20 -0.68 5.44
C VAL A 347 -13.78 0.77 5.30
N ILE A 348 -12.83 1.18 6.14
CA ILE A 348 -12.25 2.51 6.08
C ILE A 348 -10.72 2.44 6.07
N ALA A 349 -10.10 3.12 5.13
CA ALA A 349 -8.67 3.37 5.11
C ALA A 349 -8.39 4.76 5.68
N VAL A 350 -7.48 4.86 6.66
CA VAL A 350 -6.99 6.14 7.18
C VAL A 350 -5.49 6.25 6.90
N ALA A 351 -5.08 7.27 6.16
CA ALA A 351 -3.69 7.55 5.82
C ALA A 351 -3.18 8.73 6.66
N ALA A 352 -2.22 8.47 7.54
CA ALA A 352 -1.56 9.48 8.38
C ALA A 352 -0.35 10.06 7.64
N LEU A 353 -0.57 11.15 6.89
CA LEU A 353 0.38 11.68 5.92
C LEU A 353 1.21 12.84 6.48
N ALA A 354 2.53 12.70 6.42
CA ALA A 354 3.49 13.75 6.76
C ALA A 354 4.77 13.60 5.92
N GLU A 355 5.67 14.58 6.00
CA GLU A 355 7.03 14.50 5.48
C GLU A 355 7.99 14.90 6.61
N ASN A 356 8.89 13.99 7.00
CA ASN A 356 9.78 14.21 8.15
C ASN A 356 11.09 14.83 7.67
N MET A 357 11.27 16.12 7.93
CA MET A 357 12.37 16.94 7.40
C MET A 357 13.09 17.71 8.51
N PRO A 358 14.44 17.80 8.50
CA PRO A 358 15.16 18.75 9.35
C PRO A 358 14.89 20.17 8.86
N SER A 359 14.57 21.07 9.79
CA SER A 359 14.47 22.50 9.52
C SER A 359 14.51 23.29 10.82
N SER A 360 14.47 24.63 10.73
CA SER A 360 14.37 25.50 11.91
C SER A 360 13.07 25.35 12.69
N THR A 361 12.05 24.71 12.11
CA THR A 361 10.74 24.45 12.73
C THR A 361 10.52 22.98 13.07
N ALA A 362 11.48 22.10 12.75
CA ALA A 362 11.36 20.67 13.05
C ALA A 362 11.30 20.41 14.56
N ALA A 363 10.56 19.37 14.95
CA ALA A 363 10.63 18.84 16.31
C ALA A 363 12.06 18.41 16.63
N ARG A 364 12.42 18.45 17.92
CA ARG A 364 13.76 18.14 18.41
C ARG A 364 13.69 17.01 19.43
N PRO A 365 14.78 16.25 19.58
CA PRO A 365 14.95 15.43 20.77
C PRO A 365 14.74 16.26 22.05
N ALA A 366 14.09 15.67 23.04
CA ALA A 366 13.60 16.24 24.31
C ALA A 366 12.39 17.19 24.22
N ASP A 367 11.83 17.46 23.03
CA ASP A 367 10.52 18.14 22.97
C ASP A 367 9.44 17.22 23.59
N VAL A 368 8.47 17.84 24.29
CA VAL A 368 7.28 17.15 24.81
C VAL A 368 6.06 17.66 24.06
N VAL A 369 5.30 16.73 23.48
CA VAL A 369 4.08 17.03 22.70
C VAL A 369 2.87 16.37 23.32
N THR A 370 1.68 16.93 23.09
CA THR A 370 0.41 16.35 23.55
C THR A 370 -0.32 15.73 22.36
N ALA A 371 -0.61 14.42 22.45
CA ALA A 371 -1.41 13.70 21.47
C ALA A 371 -2.92 14.00 21.63
N MET A 372 -3.71 13.61 20.64
CA MET A 372 -5.16 13.85 20.58
C MET A 372 -5.93 13.29 21.79
N ASN A 373 -5.46 12.21 22.40
CA ASN A 373 -6.07 11.64 23.61
C ASN A 373 -5.61 12.30 24.92
N GLY A 374 -4.80 13.37 24.84
CA GLY A 374 -4.26 14.10 25.98
C GLY A 374 -2.97 13.54 26.56
N LYS A 375 -2.51 12.35 26.12
CA LYS A 375 -1.21 11.81 26.57
C LYS A 375 -0.06 12.69 26.10
N THR A 376 0.91 12.92 26.97
CA THR A 376 2.14 13.65 26.69
C THR A 376 3.25 12.69 26.28
N ILE A 377 3.96 13.01 25.19
CA ILE A 377 5.02 12.18 24.64
C ILE A 377 6.33 12.97 24.63
N GLU A 378 7.37 12.44 25.27
CA GLU A 378 8.74 12.91 25.14
C GLU A 378 9.37 12.34 23.86
N ILE A 379 9.80 13.21 22.96
CA ILE A 379 10.47 12.84 21.71
C ILE A 379 11.93 12.53 22.02
N ILE A 380 12.33 11.28 22.00
CA ILE A 380 13.73 10.87 22.18
C ILE A 380 14.46 10.83 20.85
N SER A 381 13.78 10.37 19.80
CA SER A 381 14.29 10.37 18.43
C SER A 381 13.23 10.89 17.48
N THR A 382 13.58 11.84 16.62
CA THR A 382 12.69 12.31 15.55
C THR A 382 12.63 11.33 14.37
N ASP A 383 13.44 10.27 14.40
CA ASP A 383 13.42 9.11 13.47
C ASP A 383 12.48 7.99 13.95
N ALA A 384 11.75 8.23 15.05
CA ALA A 384 10.67 7.39 15.53
C ALA A 384 9.33 8.12 15.31
N GLU A 385 9.14 8.67 14.12
CA GLU A 385 8.03 9.53 13.69
C GLU A 385 6.78 8.75 13.28
N GLY A 386 6.94 7.55 12.68
CA GLY A 386 5.83 6.77 12.16
C GLY A 386 4.79 6.41 13.22
N ARG A 387 5.25 6.09 14.43
CA ARG A 387 4.38 5.81 15.58
C ARG A 387 3.68 7.07 16.11
N MET A 388 4.27 8.25 15.93
CA MET A 388 3.71 9.54 16.33
C MET A 388 2.56 9.97 15.42
N VAL A 389 2.69 9.74 14.10
CA VAL A 389 1.57 10.03 13.18
C VAL A 389 0.43 9.02 13.37
N LEU A 390 0.76 7.76 13.66
CA LEU A 390 -0.24 6.72 13.93
C LEU A 390 -1.00 6.94 15.23
N SER A 391 -0.36 7.46 16.29
CA SER A 391 -1.03 7.68 17.58
C SER A 391 -2.25 8.57 17.45
N ASP A 392 -2.12 9.73 16.79
CA ASP A 392 -3.26 10.63 16.59
C ASP A 392 -4.26 10.09 15.57
N ALA A 393 -3.78 9.43 14.51
CA ALA A 393 -4.65 8.83 13.49
C ALA A 393 -5.55 7.74 14.09
N LEU A 394 -5.02 6.90 14.97
CA LEU A 394 -5.77 5.84 15.66
C LEU A 394 -6.84 6.41 16.58
N VAL A 395 -6.48 7.39 17.42
CA VAL A 395 -7.43 8.07 18.32
C VAL A 395 -8.57 8.72 17.53
N TRP A 396 -8.24 9.41 16.43
CA TRP A 396 -9.25 10.03 15.58
C TRP A 396 -10.15 9.02 14.89
N THR A 397 -9.56 7.93 14.37
CA THR A 397 -10.31 6.85 13.72
C THR A 397 -11.33 6.23 14.69
N GLU A 398 -10.88 5.94 15.91
CA GLU A 398 -11.71 5.39 16.96
C GLU A 398 -12.85 6.33 17.37
N ASN A 399 -12.56 7.62 17.52
CA ASN A 399 -13.55 8.62 17.94
C ASN A 399 -14.57 8.97 16.85
N THR A 400 -14.16 8.93 15.58
CA THR A 400 -14.99 9.37 14.46
C THR A 400 -15.84 8.25 13.89
N PHE A 401 -15.31 7.02 13.83
CA PHE A 401 -15.97 5.93 13.10
C PHE A 401 -16.44 4.78 13.97
N ASN A 402 -16.03 4.72 15.25
CA ASN A 402 -16.35 3.61 16.17
C ASN A 402 -16.19 2.23 15.49
N PRO A 403 -14.99 1.90 14.98
CA PRO A 403 -14.78 0.71 14.18
C PRO A 403 -15.00 -0.58 14.99
N SER A 404 -15.38 -1.65 14.30
CA SER A 404 -15.49 -2.99 14.90
C SER A 404 -14.12 -3.59 15.21
N VAL A 405 -13.11 -3.23 14.42
CA VAL A 405 -11.72 -3.68 14.52
C VAL A 405 -10.79 -2.66 13.86
N VAL A 406 -9.56 -2.56 14.36
CA VAL A 406 -8.51 -1.68 13.82
C VAL A 406 -7.27 -2.50 13.47
N VAL A 407 -6.82 -2.43 12.22
CA VAL A 407 -5.51 -2.94 11.80
C VAL A 407 -4.67 -1.77 11.33
N ASP A 408 -3.56 -1.49 11.99
CA ASP A 408 -2.61 -0.50 11.50
C ASP A 408 -1.41 -1.15 10.80
N VAL A 409 -0.88 -0.47 9.78
CA VAL A 409 0.15 -0.99 8.89
C VAL A 409 1.23 0.07 8.69
N ALA A 410 2.48 -0.31 8.93
CA ALA A 410 3.58 0.64 8.86
C ALA A 410 4.91 0.00 8.48
N THR A 411 5.71 0.73 7.72
CA THR A 411 7.16 0.55 7.65
C THR A 411 7.76 1.15 8.92
N LEU A 412 7.61 0.46 10.06
CA LEU A 412 7.83 1.10 11.36
C LEU A 412 9.26 0.96 11.87
N THR A 413 9.81 -0.26 11.88
CA THR A 413 11.10 -0.49 12.54
C THR A 413 12.07 -1.29 11.69
N GLY A 414 13.33 -0.86 11.61
CA GLY A 414 14.39 -1.72 11.08
C GLY A 414 14.61 -2.99 11.94
N ALA A 415 14.20 -2.95 13.22
CA ALA A 415 14.31 -4.07 14.15
C ALA A 415 13.48 -5.29 13.74
N VAL A 416 12.31 -5.10 13.10
CA VAL A 416 11.52 -6.24 12.61
C VAL A 416 12.28 -7.03 11.53
N GLY A 417 13.05 -6.34 10.69
CA GLY A 417 13.89 -6.95 9.66
C GLY A 417 15.02 -7.79 10.23
N GLY A 418 15.66 -7.30 11.30
CA GLY A 418 16.66 -8.06 12.03
C GLY A 418 16.09 -9.34 12.66
N ALA A 419 14.80 -9.33 13.04
CA ALA A 419 14.14 -10.46 13.68
C ALA A 419 13.58 -11.48 12.67
N LEU A 420 12.99 -11.02 11.57
CA LEU A 420 12.16 -11.84 10.67
C LEU A 420 12.68 -11.93 9.23
N GLY A 421 13.69 -11.16 8.86
CA GLY A 421 14.14 -11.04 7.47
C GLY A 421 13.09 -10.31 6.60
N SER A 422 12.97 -10.73 5.34
CA SER A 422 12.08 -10.10 4.34
C SER A 422 10.89 -10.97 3.91
N GLU A 423 10.81 -12.20 4.40
CA GLU A 423 9.73 -13.14 4.04
C GLU A 423 8.48 -12.91 4.91
N TYR A 424 8.65 -12.56 6.18
CA TYR A 424 7.56 -12.29 7.11
C TYR A 424 7.48 -10.80 7.47
N ALA A 425 6.26 -10.28 7.57
CA ALA A 425 6.02 -9.05 8.33
C ALA A 425 5.72 -9.36 9.81
N GLY A 426 6.02 -8.40 10.68
CA GLY A 426 5.76 -8.52 12.11
C GLY A 426 4.30 -8.27 12.43
N LEU A 427 3.68 -9.18 13.18
CA LEU A 427 2.32 -9.05 13.68
C LEU A 427 2.35 -8.87 15.20
N PHE A 428 1.69 -7.81 15.68
CA PHE A 428 1.49 -7.56 17.11
C PHE A 428 0.01 -7.40 17.38
N THR A 429 -0.49 -8.11 18.38
CA THR A 429 -1.87 -7.97 18.85
C THR A 429 -2.01 -8.57 20.24
N ARG A 430 -2.96 -8.01 21.00
CA ARG A 430 -3.40 -8.54 22.30
C ARG A 430 -4.62 -9.47 22.19
N HIS A 431 -5.11 -9.73 20.98
CA HIS A 431 -6.30 -10.53 20.71
C HIS A 431 -5.95 -11.79 19.91
N GLU A 432 -6.02 -12.97 20.53
CA GLU A 432 -5.67 -14.25 19.89
C GLU A 432 -6.46 -14.51 18.60
N ALA A 433 -7.78 -14.31 18.63
CA ALA A 433 -8.64 -14.48 17.47
C ALA A 433 -8.29 -13.55 16.30
N MET A 434 -7.69 -12.39 16.59
CA MET A 434 -7.21 -11.47 15.57
C MET A 434 -5.91 -11.96 14.92
N ALA A 435 -5.00 -12.50 15.74
CA ALA A 435 -3.77 -13.11 15.24
C ALA A 435 -4.08 -14.26 14.28
N ASP A 436 -4.97 -15.17 14.69
CA ASP A 436 -5.35 -16.33 13.87
C ASP A 436 -5.94 -15.91 12.52
N GLN A 437 -6.86 -14.93 12.52
CA GLN A 437 -7.49 -14.46 11.28
C GLN A 437 -6.48 -13.80 10.33
N LEU A 438 -5.59 -12.94 10.85
CA LEU A 438 -4.56 -12.28 10.05
C LEU A 438 -3.50 -13.26 9.52
N GLN A 439 -3.05 -14.22 10.34
CA GLN A 439 -2.10 -15.24 9.91
C GLN A 439 -2.69 -16.16 8.84
N ARG A 440 -3.97 -16.56 8.97
CA ARG A 440 -4.67 -17.31 7.92
C ARG A 440 -4.76 -16.51 6.61
N ALA A 441 -5.11 -15.23 6.68
CA ALA A 441 -5.15 -14.37 5.50
C ALA A 441 -3.77 -14.22 4.84
N GLY A 442 -2.71 -14.06 5.64
CA GLY A 442 -1.34 -13.99 5.15
C GLY A 442 -0.88 -15.28 4.46
N LEU A 443 -1.18 -16.44 5.05
CA LEU A 443 -0.89 -17.75 4.44
C LEU A 443 -1.66 -17.97 3.13
N ALA A 444 -2.94 -17.56 3.08
CA ALA A 444 -3.78 -17.72 1.89
C ALA A 444 -3.36 -16.83 0.70
N THR A 445 -2.54 -15.81 0.94
CA THR A 445 -2.19 -14.77 -0.06
C THR A 445 -0.68 -14.68 -0.36
N GLY A 446 0.13 -15.56 0.25
CA GLY A 446 1.59 -15.52 0.11
C GLY A 446 2.22 -14.27 0.72
N GLU A 447 1.57 -13.66 1.71
CA GLU A 447 2.04 -12.51 2.49
C GLU A 447 2.09 -12.90 3.97
N PRO A 448 3.02 -13.79 4.37
CA PRO A 448 2.95 -14.42 5.67
C PRO A 448 3.31 -13.43 6.79
N LEU A 449 2.63 -13.60 7.92
CA LEU A 449 2.86 -12.83 9.14
C LEU A 449 3.47 -13.71 10.23
N TRP A 450 4.40 -13.15 11.00
CA TRP A 450 4.90 -13.79 12.21
C TRP A 450 4.56 -12.96 13.44
N ARG A 451 3.93 -13.60 14.42
CA ARG A 451 3.53 -12.91 15.64
C ARG A 451 4.73 -12.69 16.55
N LEU A 452 4.92 -11.46 16.98
CA LEU A 452 5.90 -11.03 17.96
C LEU A 452 5.22 -10.61 19.27
N PRO A 453 5.90 -10.74 20.42
CA PRO A 453 5.29 -10.51 21.72
C PRO A 453 5.05 -9.03 22.01
N LEU A 454 4.04 -8.74 22.84
CA LEU A 454 3.83 -7.46 23.54
C LEU A 454 4.13 -7.66 25.02
N HIS A 455 5.42 -7.65 25.38
CA HIS A 455 5.86 -7.99 26.73
C HIS A 455 5.72 -6.78 27.68
N PRO A 456 5.23 -6.96 28.93
CA PRO A 456 5.03 -5.85 29.89
C PRO A 456 6.28 -5.02 30.23
N SER A 457 7.49 -5.54 29.98
CA SER A 457 8.71 -4.76 30.16
C SER A 457 8.79 -3.56 29.22
N TYR A 458 8.08 -3.57 28.08
CA TYR A 458 8.13 -2.48 27.09
C TYR A 458 7.53 -1.18 27.65
N ALA A 459 6.55 -1.24 28.56
CA ALA A 459 6.08 -0.07 29.31
C ALA A 459 7.23 0.62 30.07
N ARG A 460 8.08 -0.16 30.75
CA ARG A 460 9.25 0.40 31.46
C ARG A 460 10.28 0.97 30.50
N TYR A 461 10.47 0.36 29.33
CA TYR A 461 11.38 0.89 28.32
C TYR A 461 10.90 2.23 27.75
N LEU A 462 9.59 2.47 27.74
CA LEU A 462 8.97 3.70 27.26
C LEU A 462 8.68 4.71 28.38
N SER A 463 8.98 4.44 29.66
CA SER A 463 8.66 5.38 30.75
C SER A 463 9.46 6.68 30.63
N SER A 464 8.82 7.84 30.68
CA SER A 464 9.49 9.14 30.75
C SER A 464 9.55 9.66 32.19
N SER A 465 10.51 10.54 32.50
CA SER A 465 10.56 11.28 33.76
C SER A 465 9.83 12.64 33.70
N ILE A 466 9.44 13.08 32.49
CA ILE A 466 8.86 14.42 32.25
C ILE A 466 7.55 14.39 31.45
N ALA A 467 7.18 13.25 30.88
CA ALA A 467 5.95 13.02 30.11
C ALA A 467 5.32 11.68 30.49
N ASP A 468 4.16 11.34 29.92
CA ASP A 468 3.51 10.05 30.18
C ASP A 468 4.30 8.88 29.59
N LEU A 469 4.93 9.09 28.42
CA LEU A 469 5.80 8.11 27.76
C LEU A 469 6.82 8.76 26.83
N ARG A 470 7.87 8.01 26.48
CA ARG A 470 8.87 8.31 25.45
C ARG A 470 8.43 7.71 24.11
N ASN A 471 8.74 8.38 23.01
CA ASN A 471 8.42 7.82 21.68
C ASN A 471 9.31 6.63 21.30
N THR A 472 10.51 6.50 21.85
CA THR A 472 11.32 5.30 21.72
C THR A 472 12.00 4.96 23.04
N GLY A 473 12.26 3.66 23.25
CA GLY A 473 12.74 3.13 24.51
C GLY A 473 14.12 2.50 24.43
N ASP A 474 14.73 2.32 25.60
CA ASP A 474 16.00 1.60 25.76
C ASP A 474 15.77 0.08 25.69
N GLY A 475 16.81 -0.72 25.40
CA GLY A 475 16.76 -2.18 25.59
C GLY A 475 16.61 -3.06 24.34
N GLY A 476 16.82 -2.52 23.13
CA GLY A 476 17.07 -3.32 21.91
C GLY A 476 15.86 -4.01 21.27
N ALA A 477 14.72 -4.12 21.96
CA ALA A 477 13.48 -4.69 21.41
C ALA A 477 12.68 -3.65 20.58
N GLY A 478 13.31 -3.08 19.55
CA GLY A 478 12.76 -1.95 18.79
C GLY A 478 11.37 -2.19 18.18
N ALA A 479 11.13 -3.38 17.63
CA ALA A 479 9.83 -3.74 17.04
C ALA A 479 8.73 -3.84 18.11
N GLY A 480 9.01 -4.55 19.22
CA GLY A 480 8.05 -4.70 20.32
C GLY A 480 7.74 -3.39 21.05
N THR A 481 8.74 -2.53 21.26
CA THR A 481 8.53 -1.19 21.86
C THR A 481 7.78 -0.25 20.92
N GLY A 482 8.00 -0.33 19.60
CA GLY A 482 7.21 0.41 18.62
C GLY A 482 5.74 0.01 18.62
N ALA A 483 5.47 -1.30 18.57
CA ALA A 483 4.11 -1.83 18.65
C ALA A 483 3.42 -1.49 19.99
N TRP A 484 4.16 -1.56 21.10
CA TRP A 484 3.64 -1.15 22.41
C TRP A 484 3.23 0.32 22.41
N PHE A 485 4.11 1.21 21.93
CA PHE A 485 3.80 2.64 21.85
C PHE A 485 2.50 2.89 21.08
N ILE A 486 2.31 2.24 19.93
CA ILE A 486 1.08 2.41 19.12
C ILE A 486 -0.16 1.95 19.91
N GLY A 487 -0.06 0.82 20.58
CA GLY A 487 -1.16 0.26 21.38
C GLY A 487 -1.63 1.14 22.55
N GLU A 488 -0.77 2.04 23.06
CA GLU A 488 -1.14 3.04 24.09
C GLU A 488 -2.20 4.05 23.60
N PHE A 489 -2.44 4.11 22.29
CA PHE A 489 -3.37 5.03 21.64
C PHE A 489 -4.61 4.32 21.09
N VAL A 490 -4.80 3.04 21.40
CA VAL A 490 -5.97 2.25 21.03
C VAL A 490 -6.70 1.75 22.27
N ARG A 491 -8.00 2.01 22.37
CA ARG A 491 -8.82 1.61 23.51
C ARG A 491 -8.67 0.12 23.82
N PRO A 492 -8.49 -0.29 25.09
CA PRO A 492 -8.27 -1.68 25.47
C PRO A 492 -9.27 -2.67 24.89
N GLU A 493 -10.52 -2.25 24.76
CA GLU A 493 -11.66 -3.05 24.32
C GLU A 493 -11.78 -3.12 22.79
N THR A 494 -11.07 -2.28 22.04
CA THR A 494 -11.11 -2.31 20.57
C THR A 494 -10.15 -3.40 20.05
N PRO A 495 -10.65 -4.39 19.30
CA PRO A 495 -9.82 -5.34 18.56
C PRO A 495 -8.75 -4.64 17.75
N TRP A 496 -7.49 -4.94 18.02
CA TRP A 496 -6.37 -4.23 17.41
C TRP A 496 -5.19 -5.11 17.04
N ALA A 497 -4.64 -4.88 15.85
CA ALA A 497 -3.36 -5.43 15.44
C ALA A 497 -2.51 -4.36 14.74
N HIS A 498 -1.22 -4.46 14.96
CA HIS A 498 -0.19 -3.71 14.25
C HIS A 498 0.61 -4.65 13.34
N LEU A 499 0.75 -4.26 12.08
CA LEU A 499 1.58 -4.92 11.08
C LEU A 499 2.81 -4.06 10.77
N ASP A 500 3.98 -4.52 11.21
CA ASP A 500 5.26 -3.91 10.84
C ASP A 500 5.79 -4.56 9.54
N ILE A 501 5.65 -3.84 8.44
CA ILE A 501 5.98 -4.29 7.09
C ILE A 501 7.34 -3.76 6.60
N ALA A 502 8.16 -3.15 7.47
CA ALA A 502 9.38 -2.44 7.08
C ALA A 502 10.34 -3.24 6.18
N SER A 503 10.41 -4.56 6.38
CA SER A 503 11.30 -5.45 5.61
C SER A 503 10.60 -6.26 4.51
N ALA A 504 9.27 -6.17 4.44
CA ALA A 504 8.45 -6.88 3.46
C ALA A 504 7.85 -5.96 2.38
N ALA A 505 7.89 -4.64 2.58
CA ALA A 505 7.23 -3.67 1.70
C ALA A 505 7.89 -3.53 0.32
N TYR A 506 9.22 -3.69 0.23
CA TYR A 506 9.99 -3.41 -0.98
C TYR A 506 11.28 -4.21 -1.09
N GLY A 507 11.82 -4.31 -2.31
CA GLY A 507 13.14 -4.90 -2.55
C GLY A 507 13.47 -5.12 -4.03
N GLY A 508 14.30 -6.13 -4.30
CA GLY A 508 14.72 -6.49 -5.66
C GLY A 508 13.62 -7.21 -6.45
N ALA A 509 13.78 -7.27 -7.77
CA ALA A 509 12.88 -8.07 -8.59
C ALA A 509 13.07 -9.58 -8.32
N SER A 510 11.99 -10.34 -8.43
CA SER A 510 12.01 -11.80 -8.44
C SER A 510 11.27 -12.35 -9.67
N ASP A 511 11.13 -13.66 -9.74
CA ASP A 511 10.29 -14.35 -10.71
C ASP A 511 8.80 -13.97 -10.60
N VAL A 512 8.34 -13.42 -9.47
CA VAL A 512 6.92 -13.05 -9.24
C VAL A 512 6.69 -11.59 -8.83
N ARG A 513 7.73 -10.88 -8.40
CA ARG A 513 7.62 -9.49 -7.91
C ARG A 513 8.47 -8.52 -8.75
N PRO A 514 7.99 -7.29 -8.99
CA PRO A 514 8.81 -6.23 -9.59
C PRO A 514 9.86 -5.73 -8.59
N SER A 515 10.89 -5.02 -9.07
CA SER A 515 11.77 -4.24 -8.20
C SER A 515 11.05 -3.02 -7.63
N GLY A 516 11.42 -2.59 -6.43
CA GLY A 516 10.79 -1.47 -5.72
C GLY A 516 9.66 -1.98 -4.82
N SER A 517 8.53 -1.28 -4.82
CA SER A 517 7.34 -1.66 -4.06
C SER A 517 6.80 -3.02 -4.46
N TYR A 518 6.60 -3.88 -3.47
CA TYR A 518 5.89 -5.14 -3.66
C TYR A 518 4.37 -4.97 -3.58
N GLY A 519 3.89 -3.89 -2.97
CA GLY A 519 2.47 -3.69 -2.64
C GLY A 519 2.01 -4.58 -1.47
N TYR A 520 2.94 -4.95 -0.58
CA TYR A 520 2.69 -5.87 0.54
C TYR A 520 1.53 -5.38 1.42
N ALA A 521 0.76 -6.32 1.96
CA ALA A 521 -0.44 -6.14 2.77
C ALA A 521 -1.72 -5.84 1.99
N VAL A 522 -1.67 -5.43 0.71
CA VAL A 522 -2.93 -5.19 -0.04
C VAL A 522 -3.74 -6.48 -0.18
N ARG A 523 -3.09 -7.57 -0.61
CA ARG A 523 -3.74 -8.88 -0.79
C ARG A 523 -4.13 -9.48 0.55
N LEU A 524 -3.23 -9.41 1.53
CA LEU A 524 -3.49 -9.85 2.90
C LEU A 524 -4.73 -9.17 3.50
N LEU A 525 -4.79 -7.84 3.47
CA LEU A 525 -5.87 -7.09 4.09
C LEU A 525 -7.17 -7.21 3.31
N GLU A 526 -7.11 -7.31 1.98
CA GLU A 526 -8.30 -7.59 1.16
C GLU A 526 -8.90 -8.94 1.54
N ARG A 527 -8.07 -9.99 1.65
CA ARG A 527 -8.51 -11.30 2.12
C ARG A 527 -9.03 -11.26 3.56
N PHE A 528 -8.32 -10.58 4.46
CA PHE A 528 -8.73 -10.42 5.85
C PHE A 528 -10.10 -9.75 5.98
N VAL A 529 -10.35 -8.67 5.22
CA VAL A 529 -11.64 -7.96 5.23
C VAL A 529 -12.77 -8.85 4.70
N LEU A 530 -12.53 -9.60 3.62
CA LEU A 530 -13.53 -10.51 3.04
C LEU A 530 -13.87 -11.69 3.97
N ASP A 531 -12.89 -12.18 4.74
CA ASP A 531 -13.04 -13.32 5.64
C ASP A 531 -13.35 -12.91 7.09
N TRP A 532 -13.47 -11.61 7.37
CA TRP A 532 -13.56 -11.10 8.72
C TRP A 532 -14.75 -11.70 9.47
N THR A 533 -14.43 -12.36 10.58
CA THR A 533 -15.40 -12.82 11.55
C THR A 533 -15.35 -11.90 12.77
N PRO A 534 -16.44 -11.21 13.11
CA PRO A 534 -16.47 -10.30 14.26
C PRO A 534 -16.00 -10.96 15.54
N ILE A 535 -15.15 -10.26 16.29
CA ILE A 535 -14.68 -10.69 17.61
C ILE A 535 -15.26 -9.77 18.68
N ALA A 536 -15.42 -10.28 19.90
CA ALA A 536 -15.93 -9.51 21.02
C ALA A 536 -15.01 -8.31 21.33
N ARG A 537 -15.63 -7.14 21.60
CA ARG A 537 -14.92 -5.92 22.02
C ARG A 537 -14.60 -5.99 23.50
N GLU A 538 -13.62 -6.81 23.83
CA GLU A 538 -13.13 -7.07 25.18
C GLU A 538 -11.66 -6.69 25.29
N ARG A 539 -11.23 -6.40 26.52
CA ARG A 539 -9.82 -6.16 26.82
C ARG A 539 -9.00 -7.40 26.44
N GLY A 540 -8.00 -7.22 25.58
CA GLY A 540 -7.12 -8.32 25.15
C GLY A 540 -6.29 -8.90 26.31
N ALA A 541 -5.79 -10.13 26.13
CA ALA A 541 -5.00 -10.84 27.13
C ALA A 541 -3.51 -10.41 27.19
N GLY A 542 -3.07 -9.60 26.23
CA GLY A 542 -1.69 -9.13 26.12
C GLY A 542 -1.47 -7.72 26.65
N GLY A 543 -0.45 -7.56 27.51
CA GLY A 543 0.32 -6.32 27.66
C GLY A 543 -0.27 -5.19 28.51
N TYR A 544 -1.46 -4.67 28.22
CA TYR A 544 -1.95 -3.39 28.80
C TYR A 544 -3.47 -3.23 28.76
#